data_AF-A0A1V4UZN1-F1
#
_entry.id   AF-A0A1V4UZN1-F1
#
_cell.length_a   1.000
_cell.length_b   1.000
_cell.length_c   1.000
_cell.angle_alpha   90.00
_cell.angle_beta   90.00
_cell.angle_gamma   90.00
#
_symmetry.space_group_name_H-M   'P 1'
#
loop_
_entity.id
_entity.type
_entity.pdbx_description
1 polymer ?
#
loop_
_entity_poly.entity_id
_entity_poly.type
_entity_poly.pdbx_seq_one_letter_code
_entity_poly.pdbx_strand_id
1 'polypeptide(L)'
;MSYPEKTVEAVMAYVNATTWEHKKNIVRANRGELLTDTADSVLNKLIEDYRDDEEAAKILQMYRDLLSACREDGIDLAFHGVVPLDIPINEVIDYINAKEWSDAKQMVIDKRDILLTEEADQVFSLLLQRHRDNPDLIDKIKESRELLARCRREGIDAAFSDRCIEVPENVANALWGYINAPTWNEAEQIIRANQDILFTDVAQNFFSMLLRLAETKNDRGMLSLMLSRREALLRAKKKGIDDAFRDYR
;
A
#
# COMPACT_ATOMS: atom_id res chain seq x y z
N MET A 1 28.61 36.46 15.98
CA MET A 1 27.30 37.10 16.15
C MET A 1 26.47 36.16 17.02
N SER A 2 25.81 36.64 18.08
CA SER A 2 24.93 35.79 18.88
C SER A 2 23.53 35.85 18.29
N TYR A 3 22.99 34.71 17.84
CA TYR A 3 21.61 34.64 17.35
C TYR A 3 20.62 34.62 18.52
N PRO A 4 19.38 35.11 18.34
CA PRO A 4 18.34 34.97 19.35
C PRO A 4 18.01 33.48 19.57
N GLU A 5 17.89 33.07 20.83
CA GLU A 5 17.64 31.67 21.22
C GLU A 5 16.39 31.10 20.56
N LYS A 6 15.29 31.86 20.57
CA LYS A 6 14.01 31.47 19.93
C LYS A 6 14.14 31.23 18.43
N THR A 7 14.96 32.03 17.74
CA THR A 7 15.19 31.85 16.31
C THR A 7 15.98 30.57 16.06
N VAL A 8 16.99 30.29 16.87
CA VAL A 8 17.78 29.04 16.77
C VAL A 8 16.89 27.82 17.05
N GLU A 9 16.07 27.86 18.10
CA GLU A 9 15.13 26.79 18.43
C GLU A 9 14.15 26.51 17.29
N ALA A 10 13.56 27.56 16.71
CA ALA A 10 12.62 27.41 15.61
C ALA A 10 13.29 26.82 14.36
N VAL A 11 14.51 27.25 14.02
CA VAL A 11 15.29 26.70 12.89
C VAL A 11 15.61 25.23 13.14
N MET A 12 16.07 24.85 14.33
CA MET A 12 16.36 23.46 14.66
C MET A 12 15.11 22.59 14.62
N ALA A 13 13.98 23.08 15.13
CA ALA A 13 12.69 22.38 15.03
C ALA A 13 12.29 22.15 13.56
N TYR A 14 12.44 23.17 12.71
CA TYR A 14 12.14 23.07 11.28
C TYR A 14 13.07 22.08 10.55
N VAL A 15 14.39 22.15 10.78
CA VAL A 15 15.36 21.24 10.16
C VAL A 15 15.12 19.80 10.59
N ASN A 16 14.90 19.56 11.89
CA ASN A 16 14.71 18.22 12.46
C ASN A 16 13.32 17.62 12.22
N ALA A 17 12.34 18.41 11.78
CA ALA A 17 11.03 17.88 11.43
C ALA A 17 11.15 16.90 10.26
N THR A 18 10.56 15.72 10.43
CA THR A 18 10.72 14.60 9.50
C THR A 18 9.72 14.63 8.34
N THR A 19 8.63 15.42 8.44
CA THR A 19 7.58 15.51 7.41
C THR A 19 7.37 16.92 6.92
N TRP A 20 6.93 17.08 5.67
CA TRP A 20 6.72 18.40 5.07
C TRP A 20 5.52 19.13 5.67
N GLU A 21 4.46 18.42 6.04
CA GLU A 21 3.33 19.03 6.74
C GLU A 21 3.74 19.49 8.15
N HIS A 22 4.58 18.73 8.85
CA HIS A 22 5.12 19.17 10.13
C HIS A 22 6.03 20.39 9.96
N LYS A 23 6.92 20.40 8.95
CA LYS A 23 7.71 21.58 8.57
C LYS A 23 6.80 22.77 8.27
N LYS A 24 5.75 22.59 7.48
CA LYS A 24 4.77 23.62 7.13
C LYS A 24 4.09 24.20 8.37
N ASN A 25 3.68 23.34 9.29
CA ASN A 25 3.04 23.75 10.53
C ASN A 25 4.00 24.46 11.48
N ILE A 26 5.26 24.04 11.53
CA ILE A 26 6.33 24.75 12.25
C ILE A 26 6.54 26.15 11.66
N VAL A 27 6.59 26.28 10.33
CA VAL A 27 6.71 27.58 9.64
C VAL A 27 5.51 28.47 9.95
N ARG A 28 4.29 27.93 9.92
CA ARG A 28 3.06 28.67 10.28
C ARG A 28 3.06 29.12 11.75
N ALA A 29 3.50 28.27 12.66
CA ALA A 29 3.54 28.58 14.09
C ALA A 29 4.65 29.58 14.46
N ASN A 30 5.77 29.57 13.73
CA ASN A 30 6.96 30.34 14.06
C ASN A 30 7.32 31.37 12.99
N ARG A 31 6.34 31.94 12.29
CA ARG A 31 6.58 32.89 11.17
C ARG A 31 7.50 34.05 11.57
N GLY A 32 7.29 34.62 12.75
CA GLY A 32 8.06 35.75 13.26
C GLY A 32 9.53 35.45 13.55
N GLU A 33 9.89 34.18 13.67
CA GLU A 33 11.26 33.72 13.88
C GLU A 33 11.86 33.17 12.58
N LEU A 34 11.13 32.30 11.87
CA LEU A 34 11.62 31.55 10.70
C LEU A 34 11.64 32.34 9.39
N LEU A 35 10.75 33.31 9.19
CA LEU A 35 10.67 34.09 7.96
C LEU A 35 11.45 35.41 8.06
N THR A 36 12.65 35.33 8.65
CA THR A 36 13.50 36.48 8.94
C THR A 36 14.91 36.30 8.37
N ASP A 37 15.62 37.40 8.12
CA ASP A 37 17.04 37.37 7.72
C ASP A 37 17.94 36.76 8.82
N THR A 38 17.46 36.77 10.06
CA THR A 38 18.18 36.15 11.17
C THR A 38 18.12 34.62 11.08
N ALA A 39 16.95 34.05 10.79
CA ALA A 39 16.83 32.60 10.52
C ALA A 39 17.62 32.18 9.27
N ASP A 40 17.62 33.02 8.22
CA ASP A 40 18.46 32.80 7.03
C ASP A 40 19.95 32.70 7.39
N SER A 41 20.44 33.59 8.25
CA SER A 41 21.82 33.59 8.73
C SER A 41 22.16 32.36 9.59
N VAL A 42 21.20 31.88 10.41
CA VAL A 42 21.36 30.64 11.19
C VAL A 42 21.48 29.43 10.25
N LEU A 43 20.60 29.32 9.24
CA LEU A 43 20.67 28.24 8.25
C LEU A 43 21.94 28.30 7.41
N ASN A 44 22.38 29.50 7.00
CA ASN A 44 23.65 29.66 6.30
C ASN A 44 24.82 29.18 7.15
N LYS A 45 24.80 29.44 8.46
CA LYS A 45 25.82 28.94 9.37
C LYS A 45 25.81 27.41 9.49
N LEU A 46 24.62 26.80 9.56
CA LEU A 46 24.49 25.34 9.54
C LEU A 46 25.03 24.74 8.23
N ILE A 47 24.73 25.33 7.08
CA ILE A 47 25.25 24.88 5.79
C ILE A 47 26.79 24.92 5.78
N GLU A 48 27.39 26.00 6.32
CA GLU A 48 28.85 26.11 6.46
C GLU A 48 29.43 25.05 7.41
N ASP A 49 28.73 24.73 8.50
CA ASP A 49 29.17 23.74 9.49
C ASP A 49 29.11 22.31 8.95
N TYR A 50 28.18 22.03 8.01
CA TYR A 50 28.05 20.74 7.31
C TYR A 50 28.69 20.74 5.92
N ARG A 51 29.56 21.69 5.59
CA ARG A 51 30.15 21.82 4.23
C ARG A 51 30.90 20.58 3.72
N ASP A 52 31.42 19.76 4.63
CA ASP A 52 32.19 18.56 4.30
C ASP A 52 31.26 17.33 4.07
N ASP A 53 29.96 17.48 4.34
CA ASP A 53 28.88 16.53 4.01
C ASP A 53 27.99 17.14 2.91
N GLU A 54 28.31 16.77 1.65
CA GLU A 54 27.68 17.36 0.47
C GLU A 54 26.15 17.14 0.45
N GLU A 55 25.68 16.01 0.97
CA GLU A 55 24.25 15.68 0.97
C GLU A 55 23.51 16.48 2.04
N ALA A 56 24.06 16.55 3.26
CA ALA A 56 23.50 17.37 4.33
C ALA A 56 23.46 18.86 3.93
N ALA A 57 24.52 19.37 3.30
CA ALA A 57 24.59 20.75 2.83
C ALA A 57 23.52 21.06 1.77
N LYS A 58 23.28 20.15 0.81
CA LYS A 58 22.21 20.30 -0.21
C LYS A 58 20.82 20.34 0.43
N ILE A 59 20.54 19.45 1.38
CA ILE A 59 19.25 19.40 2.08
C ILE A 59 19.00 20.70 2.85
N LEU A 60 20.01 21.20 3.58
CA LEU A 60 19.92 22.45 4.31
C LEU A 60 19.73 23.66 3.38
N GLN A 61 20.39 23.68 2.21
CA GLN A 61 20.20 24.72 1.21
C GLN A 61 18.76 24.70 0.66
N MET A 62 18.20 23.53 0.35
CA MET A 62 16.80 23.40 -0.08
C MET A 62 15.82 23.92 1.00
N TYR A 63 16.09 23.61 2.27
CA TYR A 63 15.27 24.09 3.39
C TYR A 63 15.30 25.61 3.52
N ARG A 64 16.47 26.22 3.30
CA ARG A 64 16.65 27.67 3.27
C ARG A 64 15.92 28.32 2.10
N ASP A 65 16.04 27.75 0.91
CA ASP A 65 15.35 28.25 -0.29
C ASP A 65 13.83 28.22 -0.12
N LEU A 66 13.29 27.17 0.49
CA LEU A 66 11.87 27.09 0.80
C LEU A 66 11.42 28.17 1.79
N LEU A 67 12.21 28.48 2.83
CA LEU A 67 11.85 29.59 3.74
C LEU A 67 11.90 30.95 3.02
N SER A 68 12.83 31.16 2.08
CA SER A 68 12.83 32.37 1.26
C SER A 68 11.57 32.45 0.39
N ALA A 69 11.19 31.35 -0.27
CA ALA A 69 9.95 31.28 -1.04
C ALA A 69 8.71 31.50 -0.14
N CYS A 70 8.70 30.98 1.09
CA CYS A 70 7.61 31.24 2.04
C CYS A 70 7.48 32.71 2.43
N ARG A 71 8.60 33.44 2.46
CA ARG A 71 8.65 34.88 2.74
C ARG A 71 8.20 35.71 1.55
N GLU A 72 8.57 35.30 0.34
CA GLU A 72 8.29 36.02 -0.92
C GLU A 72 6.89 35.74 -1.47
N ASP A 73 6.53 34.47 -1.60
CA ASP A 73 5.30 34.01 -2.27
C ASP A 73 4.22 33.58 -1.29
N GLY A 74 4.57 33.40 -0.02
CA GLY A 74 3.69 32.89 1.02
C GLY A 74 3.76 31.37 1.20
N ILE A 75 3.49 30.93 2.43
CA ILE A 75 3.72 29.54 2.89
C ILE A 75 2.97 28.52 2.02
N ASP A 76 1.70 28.77 1.70
CA ASP A 76 0.90 27.79 0.98
C ASP A 76 1.35 27.59 -0.47
N LEU A 77 1.82 28.64 -1.14
CA LEU A 77 2.34 28.57 -2.51
C LEU A 77 3.74 27.94 -2.54
N ALA A 78 4.62 28.33 -1.62
CA ALA A 78 5.97 27.80 -1.51
C ALA A 78 5.97 26.27 -1.29
N PHE A 79 5.11 25.78 -0.40
CA PHE A 79 4.95 24.34 -0.16
C PHE A 79 4.14 23.61 -1.26
N HIS A 80 3.49 24.32 -2.20
CA HIS A 80 2.80 23.72 -3.34
C HIS A 80 3.79 23.34 -4.46
N GLY A 81 4.90 24.08 -4.58
CA GLY A 81 5.91 23.91 -5.63
C GLY A 81 7.13 23.08 -5.24
N VAL A 82 7.34 22.81 -3.95
CA VAL A 82 8.41 21.92 -3.49
C VAL A 82 7.93 20.48 -3.61
N VAL A 83 8.45 19.80 -4.62
CA VAL A 83 8.46 18.33 -4.75
C VAL A 83 9.83 17.89 -4.23
N PRO A 84 9.95 17.39 -3.00
CA PRO A 84 11.22 16.97 -2.42
C PRO A 84 11.90 15.85 -3.21
N LEU A 85 13.23 15.85 -3.20
CA LEU A 85 14.08 14.75 -3.70
C LEU A 85 13.97 13.45 -2.88
N ASP A 86 13.26 13.47 -1.74
CA ASP A 86 13.01 12.34 -0.84
C ASP A 86 11.57 11.81 -0.87
N ILE A 87 10.72 12.31 -1.78
CA ILE A 87 9.41 11.70 -1.94
C ILE A 87 9.62 10.26 -2.46
N PRO A 88 8.91 9.26 -1.95
CA PRO A 88 9.02 7.88 -2.42
C PRO A 88 8.38 7.66 -3.79
N ILE A 89 8.79 8.48 -4.77
CA ILE A 89 8.32 8.44 -6.14
C ILE A 89 8.53 7.06 -6.72
N ASN A 90 9.71 6.46 -6.49
CA ASN A 90 10.02 5.14 -7.02
C ASN A 90 9.15 4.07 -6.38
N GLU A 91 8.96 4.10 -5.06
CA GLU A 91 8.14 3.13 -4.35
C GLU A 91 6.66 3.23 -4.73
N VAL A 92 6.15 4.45 -4.89
CA VAL A 92 4.78 4.69 -5.34
C VAL A 92 4.60 4.25 -6.80
N ILE A 93 5.56 4.55 -7.67
CA ILE A 93 5.54 4.09 -9.07
C ILE A 93 5.62 2.57 -9.14
N ASP A 94 6.51 1.94 -8.38
CA ASP A 94 6.65 0.49 -8.32
C ASP A 94 5.35 -0.16 -7.81
N TYR A 95 4.73 0.42 -6.78
CA TYR A 95 3.44 -0.04 -6.25
C TYR A 95 2.32 0.08 -7.29
N ILE A 96 2.21 1.23 -7.97
CA ILE A 96 1.24 1.41 -9.07
C ILE A 96 1.52 0.43 -10.20
N ASN A 97 2.78 0.08 -10.45
CA ASN A 97 3.18 -0.82 -11.52
C ASN A 97 3.24 -2.30 -11.12
N ALA A 98 2.89 -2.64 -9.88
CA ALA A 98 2.78 -4.02 -9.44
C ALA A 98 1.86 -4.81 -10.40
N LYS A 99 2.30 -6.02 -10.75
CA LYS A 99 1.58 -6.87 -11.70
C LYS A 99 0.37 -7.53 -11.06
N GLU A 100 0.52 -7.96 -9.82
CA GLU A 100 -0.50 -8.63 -9.03
C GLU A 100 -0.80 -7.86 -7.73
N TRP A 101 -2.04 -7.93 -7.25
CA TRP A 101 -2.41 -7.30 -5.99
C TRP A 101 -1.69 -7.89 -4.78
N SER A 102 -1.25 -9.16 -4.86
CA SER A 102 -0.42 -9.79 -3.81
C SER A 102 0.95 -9.13 -3.69
N ASP A 103 1.57 -8.79 -4.82
CA ASP A 103 2.86 -8.11 -4.84
C ASP A 103 2.69 -6.70 -4.28
N ALA A 104 1.62 -6.00 -4.71
CA ALA A 104 1.26 -4.70 -4.18
C ALA A 104 1.01 -4.75 -2.65
N LYS A 105 0.33 -5.78 -2.15
CA LYS A 105 0.10 -5.98 -0.72
C LYS A 105 1.42 -6.15 0.04
N GLN A 106 2.31 -6.99 -0.47
CA GLN A 106 3.62 -7.21 0.15
C GLN A 106 4.46 -5.93 0.19
N MET A 107 4.45 -5.15 -0.89
CA MET A 107 5.12 -3.85 -0.91
C MET A 107 4.59 -2.89 0.16
N VAL A 108 3.27 -2.87 0.39
CA VAL A 108 2.64 -2.03 1.43
C VAL A 108 3.02 -2.50 2.84
N ILE A 109 3.21 -3.80 3.04
CA ILE A 109 3.71 -4.37 4.31
C ILE A 109 5.17 -3.97 4.53
N ASP A 110 6.03 -4.21 3.53
CA ASP A 110 7.47 -4.00 3.64
C ASP A 110 7.86 -2.52 3.73
N LYS A 111 7.14 -1.67 2.99
CA LYS A 111 7.41 -0.23 2.87
C LYS A 111 6.30 0.60 3.52
N ARG A 112 5.73 0.11 4.62
CA ARG A 112 4.61 0.75 5.31
C ARG A 112 4.90 2.20 5.70
N ASP A 113 6.09 2.44 6.25
CA ASP A 113 6.56 3.74 6.73
C ASP A 113 6.75 4.75 5.59
N ILE A 114 6.65 4.29 4.34
CA ILE A 114 6.83 5.06 3.13
C ILE A 114 5.51 5.21 2.38
N LEU A 115 4.83 4.09 2.08
CA LEU A 115 3.61 4.06 1.25
C LEU A 115 2.35 4.47 1.99
N LEU A 116 2.27 4.28 3.31
CA LEU A 116 1.09 4.67 4.10
C LEU A 116 1.24 6.08 4.71
N THR A 117 2.00 6.94 4.05
CA THR A 117 2.22 8.33 4.45
C THR A 117 1.37 9.30 3.62
N GLU A 118 1.26 10.55 4.07
CA GLU A 118 0.62 11.60 3.26
C GLU A 118 1.56 12.10 2.14
N GLU A 119 2.87 11.93 2.29
CA GLU A 119 3.87 12.19 1.26
C GLU A 119 3.67 11.29 0.03
N ALA A 120 3.31 10.01 0.23
CA ALA A 120 2.91 9.15 -0.87
C ALA A 120 1.68 9.71 -1.61
N ASP A 121 0.68 10.25 -0.92
CA ASP A 121 -0.51 10.88 -1.53
C ASP A 121 -0.16 12.12 -2.39
N GLN A 122 0.92 12.83 -2.07
CA GLN A 122 1.44 13.93 -2.89
C GLN A 122 2.02 13.42 -4.21
N VAL A 123 2.71 12.26 -4.22
CA VAL A 123 3.13 11.60 -5.47
C VAL A 123 1.92 11.25 -6.33
N PHE A 124 0.90 10.64 -5.74
CA PHE A 124 -0.32 10.31 -6.49
C PHE A 124 -0.94 11.56 -7.13
N SER A 125 -1.00 12.67 -6.39
CA SER A 125 -1.53 13.94 -6.89
C SER A 125 -0.69 14.50 -8.04
N LEU A 126 0.64 14.42 -7.94
CA LEU A 126 1.57 14.80 -9.01
C LEU A 126 1.42 13.92 -10.25
N LEU A 127 1.34 12.60 -10.08
CA LEU A 127 1.15 11.65 -11.18
C LEU A 127 -0.19 11.86 -11.90
N LEU A 128 -1.27 12.10 -11.15
CA LEU A 128 -2.57 12.45 -11.72
C LEU A 128 -2.53 13.74 -12.53
N GLN A 129 -1.75 14.74 -12.08
CA GLN A 129 -1.58 15.98 -12.83
C GLN A 129 -0.75 15.80 -14.10
N ARG A 130 0.30 14.97 -14.05
CA ARG A 130 1.22 14.75 -15.16
C ARG A 130 0.64 13.86 -16.26
N HIS A 131 -0.23 12.92 -15.89
CA HIS A 131 -0.80 11.93 -16.80
C HIS A 131 -2.27 12.19 -17.16
N ARG A 132 -2.71 13.46 -17.12
CA ARG A 132 -4.11 13.86 -17.41
C ARG A 132 -4.64 13.34 -18.75
N ASP A 133 -3.76 13.14 -19.72
CA ASP A 133 -4.12 12.71 -21.08
C ASP A 133 -4.16 11.18 -21.25
N ASN A 134 -3.93 10.40 -20.19
CA ASN A 134 -3.98 8.94 -20.21
C ASN A 134 -5.05 8.40 -19.22
N PRO A 135 -6.31 8.23 -19.66
CA PRO A 135 -7.42 7.83 -18.80
C PRO A 135 -7.19 6.50 -18.06
N ASP A 136 -6.66 5.49 -18.74
CA ASP A 136 -6.42 4.17 -18.16
C ASP A 136 -5.40 4.24 -17.00
N LEU A 137 -4.34 5.03 -17.19
CA LEU A 137 -3.34 5.25 -16.15
C LEU A 137 -3.91 6.07 -14.99
N ILE A 138 -4.75 7.07 -15.26
CA ILE A 138 -5.42 7.88 -14.23
C ILE A 138 -6.29 7.01 -13.33
N ASP A 139 -7.07 6.09 -13.91
CA ASP A 139 -7.93 5.20 -13.12
C ASP A 139 -7.11 4.24 -12.28
N LYS A 140 -6.02 3.69 -12.82
CA LYS A 140 -5.07 2.86 -12.07
C LYS A 140 -4.45 3.61 -10.88
N ILE A 141 -4.04 4.87 -11.10
CA ILE A 141 -3.46 5.73 -10.05
C ILE A 141 -4.50 6.03 -8.96
N LYS A 142 -5.75 6.35 -9.33
CA LYS A 142 -6.83 6.60 -8.36
C LYS A 142 -7.16 5.36 -7.53
N GLU A 143 -7.28 4.21 -8.18
CA GLU A 143 -7.59 2.94 -7.53
C GLU A 143 -6.49 2.55 -6.53
N SER A 144 -5.23 2.70 -6.94
CA SER A 144 -4.05 2.45 -6.11
C SER A 144 -4.01 3.38 -4.89
N ARG A 145 -4.32 4.68 -5.08
CA ARG A 145 -4.39 5.68 -4.01
C ARG A 145 -5.50 5.37 -3.00
N GLU A 146 -6.70 5.06 -3.48
CA GLU A 146 -7.84 4.73 -2.61
C GLU A 146 -7.54 3.48 -1.78
N LEU A 147 -6.84 2.49 -2.35
CA LEU A 147 -6.47 1.29 -1.61
C LEU A 147 -5.50 1.59 -0.46
N LEU A 148 -4.51 2.48 -0.64
CA LEU A 148 -3.63 2.93 0.45
C LEU A 148 -4.39 3.74 1.50
N ALA A 149 -5.35 4.57 1.08
CA ALA A 149 -6.23 5.28 2.01
C ALA A 149 -7.08 4.32 2.85
N ARG A 150 -7.62 3.25 2.24
CA ARG A 150 -8.28 2.15 2.96
C ARG A 150 -7.33 1.43 3.91
N CYS A 151 -6.09 1.16 3.50
CA CYS A 151 -5.09 0.54 4.38
C CYS A 151 -4.86 1.36 5.66
N ARG A 152 -4.83 2.69 5.54
CA ARG A 152 -4.72 3.60 6.71
C ARG A 152 -5.96 3.57 7.61
N ARG A 153 -7.15 3.44 7.03
CA ARG A 153 -8.44 3.49 7.77
C ARG A 153 -8.82 2.16 8.42
N GLU A 154 -8.63 1.06 7.70
CA GLU A 154 -9.19 -0.27 8.03
C GLU A 154 -8.09 -1.30 8.34
N GLY A 155 -6.82 -1.00 8.04
CA GLY A 155 -5.70 -1.94 8.09
C GLY A 155 -5.43 -2.63 6.75
N ILE A 156 -4.19 -3.10 6.54
CA ILE A 156 -3.73 -3.64 5.26
C ILE A 156 -4.54 -4.89 4.86
N ASP A 157 -4.75 -5.83 5.79
CA ASP A 157 -5.45 -7.08 5.48
C ASP A 157 -6.91 -6.85 5.06
N ALA A 158 -7.61 -5.95 5.76
CA ALA A 158 -9.00 -5.61 5.45
C ALA A 158 -9.13 -4.81 4.15
N ALA A 159 -8.18 -3.91 3.84
CA ALA A 159 -8.21 -3.14 2.60
C ALA A 159 -8.01 -4.03 1.37
N PHE A 160 -7.16 -5.05 1.48
CA PHE A 160 -6.85 -5.98 0.40
C PHE A 160 -7.79 -7.20 0.35
N SER A 161 -8.70 -7.41 1.30
CA SER A 161 -9.55 -8.62 1.37
C SER A 161 -10.36 -8.90 0.10
N ASP A 162 -10.75 -7.86 -0.61
CA ASP A 162 -11.58 -7.95 -1.82
C ASP A 162 -10.75 -8.23 -3.09
N ARG A 163 -9.41 -8.10 -3.00
CA ARG A 163 -8.46 -8.11 -4.12
C ARG A 163 -7.38 -9.17 -4.00
N CYS A 164 -7.00 -9.51 -2.77
CA CYS A 164 -6.14 -10.60 -2.39
C CYS A 164 -6.97 -11.58 -1.58
N ILE A 165 -7.37 -12.68 -2.20
CA ILE A 165 -7.83 -13.83 -1.43
C ILE A 165 -6.59 -14.43 -0.78
N GLU A 166 -6.26 -13.97 0.42
CA GLU A 166 -5.32 -14.69 1.26
C GLU A 166 -5.99 -15.97 1.72
N VAL A 167 -5.53 -17.06 1.14
CA VAL A 167 -6.00 -18.38 1.47
C VAL A 167 -5.03 -18.92 2.50
N PRO A 168 -5.49 -19.20 3.73
CA PRO A 168 -4.67 -19.90 4.70
C PRO A 168 -4.07 -21.17 4.07
N GLU A 169 -2.79 -21.43 4.30
CA GLU A 169 -2.07 -22.54 3.64
C GLU A 169 -2.76 -23.90 3.86
N ASN A 170 -3.33 -24.10 5.06
CA ASN A 170 -4.13 -25.28 5.38
C ASN A 170 -5.41 -25.40 4.53
N VAL A 171 -6.08 -24.28 4.23
CA VAL A 171 -7.24 -24.24 3.31
C VAL A 171 -6.78 -24.57 1.89
N ALA A 172 -5.68 -23.97 1.43
CA ALA A 172 -5.16 -24.21 0.10
C ALA A 172 -4.79 -25.70 -0.10
N ASN A 173 -4.06 -26.28 0.85
CA ASN A 173 -3.63 -27.66 0.81
C ASN A 173 -4.81 -28.65 0.88
N ALA A 174 -5.75 -28.42 1.80
CA ALA A 174 -6.94 -29.26 1.91
C ALA A 174 -7.81 -29.21 0.65
N LEU A 175 -8.01 -28.02 0.07
CA LEU A 175 -8.82 -27.85 -1.13
C LEU A 175 -8.13 -28.45 -2.36
N TRP A 176 -6.83 -28.26 -2.50
CA TRP A 176 -6.05 -28.82 -3.60
C TRP A 176 -6.06 -30.35 -3.54
N GLY A 177 -5.81 -30.93 -2.36
CA GLY A 177 -5.88 -32.38 -2.15
C GLY A 177 -7.26 -32.95 -2.47
N TYR A 178 -8.33 -32.25 -2.06
CA TYR A 178 -9.69 -32.65 -2.38
C TYR A 178 -10.00 -32.61 -3.88
N ILE A 179 -9.66 -31.51 -4.56
CA ILE A 179 -9.96 -31.32 -5.99
C ILE A 179 -9.24 -32.38 -6.82
N ASN A 180 -7.96 -32.62 -6.52
CA ASN A 180 -7.09 -33.52 -7.28
C ASN A 180 -7.09 -34.96 -6.77
N ALA A 181 -7.97 -35.31 -5.83
CA ALA A 181 -8.11 -36.68 -5.36
C ALA A 181 -8.32 -37.64 -6.56
N PRO A 182 -7.51 -38.69 -6.73
CA PRO A 182 -7.64 -39.66 -7.81
C PRO A 182 -9.02 -40.32 -7.89
N THR A 183 -9.68 -40.52 -6.75
CA THR A 183 -10.97 -41.22 -6.65
C THR A 183 -11.98 -40.44 -5.80
N TRP A 184 -13.27 -40.77 -5.93
CA TRP A 184 -14.31 -40.21 -5.06
C TRP A 184 -14.20 -40.71 -3.61
N ASN A 185 -13.72 -41.94 -3.39
CA ASN A 185 -13.43 -42.45 -2.05
C ASN A 185 -12.32 -41.66 -1.35
N GLU A 186 -11.23 -41.33 -2.06
CA GLU A 186 -10.16 -40.49 -1.50
C GLU A 186 -10.65 -39.06 -1.23
N ALA A 187 -11.44 -38.49 -2.14
CA ALA A 187 -12.09 -37.20 -1.92
C ALA A 187 -13.02 -37.21 -0.68
N GLU A 188 -13.77 -38.30 -0.46
CA GLU A 188 -14.61 -38.48 0.74
C GLU A 188 -13.74 -38.47 2.02
N GLN A 189 -12.64 -39.22 2.02
CA GLN A 189 -11.71 -39.29 3.15
C GLN A 189 -11.07 -37.93 3.45
N ILE A 190 -10.68 -37.17 2.42
CA ILE A 190 -10.10 -35.83 2.57
C ILE A 190 -11.11 -34.86 3.19
N ILE A 191 -12.38 -34.90 2.76
CA ILE A 191 -13.43 -34.10 3.40
C ILE A 191 -13.59 -34.49 4.87
N ARG A 192 -13.65 -35.79 5.19
CA ARG A 192 -13.79 -36.25 6.59
C ARG A 192 -12.65 -35.76 7.48
N ALA A 193 -11.42 -35.78 6.96
CA ALA A 193 -10.23 -35.36 7.70
C ALA A 193 -10.10 -33.84 7.86
N ASN A 194 -10.71 -33.05 6.97
CA ASN A 194 -10.55 -31.59 6.91
C ASN A 194 -11.89 -30.84 6.91
N GLN A 195 -12.95 -31.41 7.47
CA GLN A 195 -14.30 -30.84 7.41
C GLN A 195 -14.41 -29.47 8.08
N ASP A 196 -13.67 -29.27 9.17
CA ASP A 196 -13.53 -28.03 9.92
C ASP A 196 -12.88 -26.91 9.09
N ILE A 197 -12.10 -27.27 8.07
CA ILE A 197 -11.44 -26.35 7.14
C ILE A 197 -12.27 -26.18 5.86
N LEU A 198 -12.66 -27.27 5.21
CA LEU A 198 -13.28 -27.29 3.89
C LEU A 198 -14.73 -26.76 3.90
N PHE A 199 -15.43 -26.81 5.03
CA PHE A 199 -16.78 -26.27 5.14
C PHE A 199 -16.82 -24.78 5.50
N THR A 200 -15.67 -24.16 5.78
CA THR A 200 -15.58 -22.71 6.06
C THR A 200 -15.91 -21.89 4.83
N ASP A 201 -16.41 -20.67 5.04
CA ASP A 201 -16.70 -19.75 3.94
C ASP A 201 -15.43 -19.31 3.21
N VAL A 202 -14.27 -19.30 3.89
CA VAL A 202 -12.95 -19.06 3.28
C VAL A 202 -12.65 -20.11 2.22
N ALA A 203 -12.83 -21.40 2.53
CA ALA A 203 -12.62 -22.49 1.57
C ALA A 203 -13.60 -22.41 0.38
N GLN A 204 -14.86 -22.03 0.61
CA GLN A 204 -15.86 -21.90 -0.46
C GLN A 204 -15.58 -20.71 -1.40
N ASN A 205 -15.13 -19.59 -0.84
CA ASN A 205 -14.72 -18.42 -1.61
C ASN A 205 -13.47 -18.73 -2.44
N PHE A 206 -12.48 -19.41 -1.86
CA PHE A 206 -11.30 -19.83 -2.60
C PHE A 206 -11.63 -20.81 -3.74
N PHE A 207 -12.49 -21.80 -3.50
CA PHE A 207 -12.98 -22.69 -4.57
C PHE A 207 -13.64 -21.89 -5.70
N SER A 208 -14.47 -20.90 -5.35
CA SER A 208 -15.12 -20.04 -6.34
C SER A 208 -14.14 -19.24 -7.18
N MET A 209 -13.05 -18.74 -6.58
CA MET A 209 -11.97 -18.09 -7.31
C MET A 209 -11.28 -19.04 -8.29
N LEU A 210 -10.94 -20.26 -7.84
CA LEU A 210 -10.28 -21.25 -8.69
C LEU A 210 -11.15 -21.66 -9.91
N LEU A 211 -12.47 -21.74 -9.73
CA LEU A 211 -13.40 -21.98 -10.83
C LEU A 211 -13.38 -20.86 -11.87
N ARG A 212 -13.41 -19.60 -11.44
CA ARG A 212 -13.29 -18.44 -12.35
C ARG A 212 -11.96 -18.46 -13.09
N LEU A 213 -10.87 -18.84 -12.43
CA LEU A 213 -9.55 -18.99 -13.06
C LEU A 213 -9.50 -20.11 -14.11
N ALA A 214 -10.19 -21.22 -13.88
CA ALA A 214 -10.31 -22.29 -14.88
C ALA A 214 -11.14 -21.84 -16.09
N GLU A 215 -12.21 -21.06 -15.87
CA GLU A 215 -13.02 -20.44 -16.92
C GLU A 215 -12.20 -19.48 -17.78
N THR A 216 -11.42 -18.57 -17.18
CA THR A 216 -10.61 -17.60 -17.92
C THR A 216 -9.49 -18.26 -18.74
N LYS A 217 -8.93 -19.37 -18.25
CA LYS A 217 -7.91 -20.17 -18.97
C LYS A 217 -8.52 -21.10 -20.02
N ASN A 218 -9.85 -21.17 -20.12
CA ASN A 218 -10.59 -22.04 -21.04
C ASN A 218 -10.21 -23.54 -20.91
N ASP A 219 -9.83 -23.98 -19.70
CA ASP A 219 -9.51 -25.38 -19.42
C ASP A 219 -10.80 -26.16 -19.12
N ARG A 220 -11.39 -26.71 -20.18
CA ARG A 220 -12.67 -27.44 -20.09
C ARG A 220 -12.60 -28.69 -19.21
N GLY A 221 -11.46 -29.37 -19.17
CA GLY A 221 -11.28 -30.58 -18.38
C GLY A 221 -11.25 -30.25 -16.89
N MET A 222 -10.42 -29.28 -16.51
CA MET A 222 -10.33 -28.82 -15.13
C MET A 222 -11.66 -28.20 -14.66
N LEU A 223 -12.31 -27.39 -15.49
CA LEU A 223 -13.60 -26.78 -15.14
C LEU A 223 -14.68 -27.82 -14.83
N SER A 224 -14.81 -28.85 -15.66
CA SER A 224 -15.79 -29.94 -15.45
C SER A 224 -15.52 -30.73 -14.16
N LEU A 225 -14.24 -31.04 -13.89
CA LEU A 225 -13.83 -31.68 -12.65
C LEU A 225 -14.19 -30.82 -11.43
N MET A 226 -13.80 -29.55 -11.45
CA MET A 226 -14.00 -28.61 -10.34
C MET A 226 -15.49 -28.36 -10.05
N LEU A 227 -16.35 -28.32 -11.06
CA LEU A 227 -17.80 -28.20 -10.88
C LEU A 227 -18.37 -29.42 -10.16
N SER A 228 -17.99 -30.62 -10.58
CA SER A 228 -18.43 -31.87 -9.95
C SER A 228 -17.98 -31.95 -8.49
N ARG A 229 -16.72 -31.57 -8.23
CA ARG A 229 -16.15 -31.48 -6.87
C ARG A 229 -16.90 -30.45 -6.02
N ARG A 230 -17.17 -29.26 -6.56
CA ARG A 230 -17.92 -28.22 -5.84
C ARG A 230 -19.32 -28.66 -5.45
N GLU A 231 -20.03 -29.33 -6.35
CA GLU A 231 -21.37 -29.84 -6.09
C GLU A 231 -21.37 -30.86 -4.94
N ALA A 232 -20.45 -31.84 -4.98
CA ALA A 232 -20.30 -32.84 -3.93
C ALA A 232 -19.94 -32.20 -2.57
N LEU A 233 -19.03 -31.21 -2.56
CA LEU A 233 -18.64 -30.50 -1.33
C LEU A 233 -19.81 -29.72 -0.72
N LEU A 234 -20.60 -29.02 -1.54
CA LEU A 234 -21.79 -28.29 -1.09
C LEU A 234 -22.88 -29.24 -0.58
N ARG A 235 -23.08 -30.37 -1.26
CA ARG A 235 -24.00 -31.42 -0.81
C ARG A 235 -23.54 -32.01 0.53
N ALA A 236 -22.24 -32.24 0.71
CA ALA A 236 -21.67 -32.74 1.95
C ALA A 236 -21.87 -31.76 3.12
N LYS A 237 -21.63 -30.46 2.90
CA LYS A 237 -21.91 -29.40 3.88
C LYS A 237 -23.39 -29.32 4.25
N LYS A 238 -24.30 -29.52 3.28
CA LYS A 238 -25.75 -29.36 3.49
C LYS A 238 -26.46 -30.59 4.06
N LYS A 239 -26.08 -31.80 3.62
CA LYS A 239 -26.81 -33.05 3.89
C LYS A 239 -25.97 -34.09 4.64
N GLY A 240 -24.70 -33.80 4.90
CA GLY A 240 -23.74 -34.75 5.47
C GLY A 240 -22.96 -35.51 4.38
N ILE A 241 -21.74 -35.92 4.75
CA ILE A 241 -20.76 -36.54 3.84
C ILE A 241 -21.31 -37.84 3.24
N ASP A 242 -21.95 -38.70 4.04
CA ASP A 242 -22.49 -39.98 3.57
C ASP A 242 -23.59 -39.83 2.51
N ASP A 243 -24.44 -38.81 2.62
CA ASP A 243 -25.48 -38.56 1.62
C ASP A 243 -24.93 -37.96 0.34
N ALA A 244 -23.85 -37.17 0.45
CA ALA A 244 -23.21 -36.54 -0.69
C ALA A 244 -22.42 -37.52 -1.57
N PHE A 245 -21.85 -38.56 -0.95
CA PHE A 245 -21.02 -39.55 -1.63
C PHE A 245 -21.74 -40.86 -2.00
N ARG A 246 -23.02 -41.00 -1.63
CA ARG A 246 -23.82 -42.21 -1.92
C ARG A 246 -23.83 -42.59 -3.40
N ASP A 247 -23.87 -41.59 -4.27
CA ASP A 247 -23.99 -41.77 -5.73
C ASP A 247 -22.63 -42.01 -6.41
N TYR A 248 -21.52 -41.95 -5.66
CA TYR A 248 -20.15 -42.11 -6.15
C TYR A 248 -19.43 -43.36 -5.59
N ARG A 249 -20.14 -44.19 -4.82
CA ARG A 249 -19.65 -45.48 -4.27
C ARG A 249 -19.86 -46.64 -5.23
#